data_AF-E9EQ41-F1
#
_entry.id   AF-E9EQ41-F1
#
_cell.length_a   1.000
_cell.length_b   1.000
_cell.length_c   1.000
_cell.angle_alpha   90.00
_cell.angle_beta   90.00
_cell.angle_gamma   90.00
#
_symmetry.space_group_name_H-M   'P 1'
#
loop_
_entity.id
_entity.type
_entity.pdbx_description
1 polymer ?
#
loop_
_entity_poly.entity_id
_entity_poly.type
_entity_poly.pdbx_seq_one_letter_code
_entity_poly.pdbx_strand_id
1 'polypeptide(L)'
;MKFRLVYLAAAASSTVPAAQSHLATRQKSSSNWAGAVHTTPSSVSFVTGTVTLPEYKRDPGLGASFWVGIDGATCRDAILQTGVDYLNDSVYPWYEWYPADARLYAQPLSAQPGDRIRMSVNATSATSGVATLENLTTGEEARGEMKNQKRLCLRDANWIVELLPTKGLIDFGVVRFEAVEWHGGEGSKGASAARVYDIEKAGRKSTKCSAGKDVVCEFSQHL
;
A
#
# COMPACT_ATOMS: atom_id res chain seq x y z
N MET A 1 14.08 -13.69 -59.00
CA MET A 1 13.78 -14.30 -57.69
C MET A 1 14.60 -13.57 -56.64
N LYS A 2 14.02 -12.66 -55.84
CA LYS A 2 14.74 -11.90 -54.80
C LYS A 2 14.45 -12.53 -53.44
N PHE A 3 15.45 -13.14 -52.82
CA PHE A 3 15.36 -13.65 -51.44
C PHE A 3 15.30 -12.46 -50.47
N ARG A 4 14.21 -12.35 -49.70
CA ARG A 4 14.10 -11.44 -48.57
C ARG A 4 14.73 -12.11 -47.35
N LEU A 5 15.83 -11.55 -46.86
CA LEU A 5 16.40 -11.91 -45.57
C LEU A 5 15.42 -11.45 -44.48
N VAL A 6 14.82 -12.40 -43.77
CA VAL A 6 14.01 -12.13 -42.57
C VAL A 6 14.99 -12.01 -41.40
N TYR A 7 15.23 -10.79 -40.93
CA TYR A 7 15.88 -10.58 -39.64
C TYR A 7 14.89 -10.96 -38.54
N LEU A 8 15.16 -12.06 -37.83
CA LEU A 8 14.52 -12.31 -36.54
C LEU A 8 15.03 -11.26 -35.54
N ALA A 9 14.15 -10.33 -35.16
CA ALA A 9 14.39 -9.50 -33.99
C ALA A 9 14.38 -10.43 -32.76
N ALA A 10 15.53 -10.58 -32.10
CA ALA A 10 15.59 -11.22 -30.79
C ALA A 10 14.76 -10.39 -29.82
N ALA A 11 13.73 -10.98 -29.22
CA ALA A 11 13.01 -10.38 -28.12
C ALA A 11 13.99 -10.19 -26.95
N ALA A 12 14.25 -8.95 -26.57
CA ALA A 12 15.00 -8.66 -25.35
C ALA A 12 14.17 -9.17 -24.16
N SER A 13 14.61 -10.24 -23.50
CA SER A 13 14.11 -10.60 -22.18
C SER A 13 14.43 -9.45 -21.23
N SER A 14 13.43 -8.63 -20.93
CA SER A 14 13.52 -7.64 -19.87
C SER A 14 13.60 -8.39 -18.54
N THR A 15 14.81 -8.62 -18.04
CA THR A 15 15.02 -9.06 -16.66
C THR A 15 14.55 -7.94 -15.75
N VAL A 16 13.29 -8.02 -15.31
CA VAL A 16 12.76 -7.19 -14.25
C VAL A 16 13.68 -7.36 -13.03
N PRO A 17 14.26 -6.30 -12.46
CA PRO A 17 15.08 -6.41 -11.27
C PRO A 17 14.37 -7.24 -10.19
N ALA A 18 15.10 -8.02 -9.39
CA ALA A 18 14.50 -8.83 -8.31
C ALA A 18 13.64 -7.98 -7.34
N ALA A 19 13.95 -6.69 -7.26
CA ALA A 19 13.21 -5.69 -6.51
C ALA A 19 11.89 -5.24 -7.20
N GLN A 20 11.70 -5.42 -8.49
CA GLN A 20 10.41 -5.22 -9.15
C GLN A 20 9.62 -6.53 -9.27
N SER A 21 10.29 -7.69 -9.33
CA SER A 21 9.59 -8.98 -9.41
C SER A 21 8.84 -9.38 -8.14
N HIS A 22 9.15 -8.76 -7.00
CA HIS A 22 8.40 -8.99 -5.76
C HIS A 22 7.14 -8.13 -5.64
N LEU A 23 7.00 -7.11 -6.49
CA LEU A 23 5.81 -6.29 -6.56
C LEU A 23 4.75 -7.07 -7.36
N ALA A 24 4.09 -8.01 -6.69
CA ALA A 24 2.98 -8.72 -7.27
C ALA A 24 1.79 -7.77 -7.46
N THR A 25 0.99 -7.98 -8.51
CA THR A 25 -0.27 -7.26 -8.72
C THR A 25 -1.17 -7.47 -7.51
N ARG A 26 -1.56 -6.38 -6.84
CA ARG A 26 -2.47 -6.44 -5.69
C ARG A 26 -3.85 -6.90 -6.14
N GLN A 27 -4.48 -7.77 -5.35
CA GLN A 27 -5.76 -8.37 -5.71
C GLN A 27 -6.93 -7.44 -5.32
N LYS A 28 -8.01 -7.45 -6.12
CA LYS A 28 -9.22 -6.62 -5.95
C LYS A 28 -10.09 -6.99 -4.73
N SER A 29 -9.60 -7.81 -3.80
CA SER A 29 -10.45 -8.41 -2.76
C SER A 29 -10.23 -7.77 -1.41
N SER A 30 -11.23 -7.10 -0.83
CA SER A 30 -11.14 -6.57 0.55
C SER A 30 -10.88 -7.64 1.62
N SER A 31 -10.97 -8.94 1.28
CA SER A 31 -10.67 -10.04 2.20
C SER A 31 -9.19 -10.15 2.58
N ASN A 32 -8.29 -9.51 1.84
CA ASN A 32 -6.87 -9.47 2.17
C ASN A 32 -6.46 -8.20 2.92
N TRP A 33 -7.41 -7.32 3.29
CA TRP A 33 -7.15 -6.08 4.01
C TRP A 33 -7.57 -6.17 5.47
N ALA A 34 -6.73 -5.61 6.32
CA ALA A 34 -7.00 -5.28 7.70
C ALA A 34 -6.71 -3.80 7.92
N GLY A 35 -7.42 -3.13 8.81
CA GLY A 35 -7.22 -1.70 9.09
C GLY A 35 -8.51 -0.91 9.03
N ALA A 36 -8.44 0.32 8.54
CA ALA A 36 -9.57 1.24 8.54
C ALA A 36 -9.77 1.86 7.16
N VAL A 37 -11.04 1.94 6.75
CA VAL A 37 -11.47 2.69 5.55
C VAL A 37 -12.56 3.67 5.93
N HIS A 38 -12.29 4.94 5.73
CA HIS A 38 -13.32 5.97 5.77
C HIS A 38 -13.94 6.13 4.40
N THR A 39 -15.26 6.05 4.29
CA THR A 39 -15.99 6.29 3.04
C THR A 39 -16.87 7.53 3.19
N THR A 40 -16.76 8.45 2.24
CA THR A 40 -17.55 9.69 2.20
C THR A 40 -18.26 9.87 0.85
N PRO A 41 -19.44 10.52 0.81
CA PRO A 41 -20.05 10.95 -0.45
C PRO A 41 -19.29 12.13 -1.11
N SER A 42 -18.41 12.81 -0.37
CA SER A 42 -17.56 13.91 -0.85
C SER A 42 -16.26 13.40 -1.46
N SER A 43 -15.46 14.27 -2.08
CA SER A 43 -14.17 13.89 -2.66
C SER A 43 -13.06 13.84 -1.60
N VAL A 44 -12.34 12.73 -1.50
CA VAL A 44 -11.06 12.58 -0.79
C VAL A 44 -9.93 13.01 -1.70
N SER A 45 -9.09 13.96 -1.28
CA SER A 45 -7.94 14.45 -2.05
C SER A 45 -6.61 14.07 -1.43
N PHE A 46 -6.55 13.82 -0.12
CA PHE A 46 -5.31 13.53 0.59
C PHE A 46 -5.54 12.50 1.68
N VAL A 47 -4.57 11.61 1.88
CA VAL A 47 -4.54 10.65 3.00
C VAL A 47 -3.11 10.53 3.48
N THR A 48 -2.91 10.54 4.80
CA THR A 48 -1.60 10.36 5.45
C THR A 48 -1.69 9.50 6.70
N GLY A 49 -0.59 8.85 7.03
CA GLY A 49 -0.42 8.13 8.29
C GLY A 49 1.06 7.85 8.52
N THR A 50 1.45 7.77 9.79
CA THR A 50 2.83 7.44 10.19
C THR A 50 2.86 6.10 10.91
N VAL A 51 3.74 5.20 10.49
CA VAL A 51 3.95 3.91 11.14
C VAL A 51 5.37 3.83 11.64
N THR A 52 5.56 3.47 12.90
CA THR A 52 6.83 2.89 13.35
C THR A 52 6.84 1.44 12.89
N LEU A 53 7.76 1.10 11.99
CA LEU A 53 7.85 -0.21 11.37
C LEU A 53 8.08 -1.30 12.45
N PRO A 54 7.15 -2.24 12.63
CA PRO A 54 7.27 -3.23 13.70
C PRO A 54 8.42 -4.19 13.41
N GLU A 55 9.04 -4.70 14.47
CA GLU A 55 9.81 -5.93 14.39
C GLU A 55 8.89 -7.09 13.97
N TYR A 56 9.45 -8.05 13.24
CA TYR A 56 8.70 -9.20 12.75
C TYR A 56 9.52 -10.48 12.87
N LYS A 57 8.82 -11.60 12.99
CA LYS A 57 9.47 -12.91 12.92
C LYS A 57 9.80 -13.23 11.47
N ARG A 58 11.09 -13.20 11.14
CA ARG A 58 11.62 -13.54 9.81
C ARG A 58 11.11 -14.91 9.33
N ASP A 59 10.45 -14.90 8.19
CA ASP A 59 9.99 -16.08 7.47
C ASP A 59 9.92 -15.74 5.98
N PRO A 60 10.83 -16.28 5.14
CA PRO A 60 10.87 -16.01 3.71
C PRO A 60 9.60 -16.42 2.94
N GLY A 61 8.69 -17.20 3.55
CA GLY A 61 7.41 -17.57 2.95
C GLY A 61 6.27 -16.59 3.22
N LEU A 62 6.42 -15.70 4.21
CA LEU A 62 5.37 -14.82 4.71
C LEU A 62 5.64 -13.37 4.33
N GLY A 63 4.59 -12.55 4.36
CA GLY A 63 4.73 -11.11 4.14
C GLY A 63 3.54 -10.32 4.63
N ALA A 64 3.72 -9.01 4.70
CA ALA A 64 2.67 -8.04 4.95
C ALA A 64 3.01 -6.74 4.23
N SER A 65 1.99 -5.96 3.91
CA SER A 65 2.16 -4.59 3.42
C SER A 65 1.51 -3.61 4.40
N PHE A 66 2.13 -2.46 4.62
CA PHE A 66 1.54 -1.37 5.38
C PHE A 66 1.47 -0.14 4.49
N TRP A 67 0.27 0.39 4.30
CA TRP A 67 0.09 1.47 3.33
C TRP A 67 -1.09 2.39 3.67
N VAL A 68 -1.06 3.56 3.05
CA VAL A 68 -2.19 4.50 2.99
C VAL A 68 -2.64 4.69 1.56
N GLY A 69 -3.91 5.01 1.35
CA GLY A 69 -4.42 5.15 -0.01
C GLY A 69 -5.79 5.79 -0.13
N ILE A 70 -6.15 6.08 -1.38
CA ILE A 70 -7.45 6.57 -1.81
C ILE A 70 -8.12 5.50 -2.69
N ASP A 71 -9.42 5.27 -2.46
CA ASP A 71 -10.28 4.28 -3.15
C ASP A 71 -9.93 2.80 -2.91
N GLY A 72 -10.46 1.88 -3.72
CA GLY A 72 -10.24 0.44 -3.60
C GLY A 72 -11.27 -0.32 -2.76
N ALA A 73 -11.95 0.32 -1.82
CA ALA A 73 -12.95 -0.34 -0.99
C ALA A 73 -14.34 -0.32 -1.65
N THR A 74 -14.91 0.88 -1.83
CA THR A 74 -16.20 1.09 -2.52
C THR A 74 -15.98 1.39 -4.00
N CYS A 75 -14.87 2.05 -4.35
CA CYS A 75 -14.44 2.27 -5.72
C CYS A 75 -13.34 1.29 -6.12
N ARG A 76 -13.70 0.13 -6.67
CA ARG A 76 -12.74 -0.97 -6.88
C ARG A 76 -11.99 -0.94 -8.22
N ASP A 77 -12.12 0.13 -8.98
CA ASP A 77 -11.53 0.22 -10.32
C ASP A 77 -10.15 0.87 -10.33
N ALA A 78 -9.82 1.66 -9.31
CA ALA A 78 -8.53 2.30 -9.13
C ALA A 78 -8.21 2.48 -7.65
N ILE A 79 -6.91 2.53 -7.32
CA ILE A 79 -6.40 2.83 -5.99
C ILE A 79 -5.14 3.66 -6.17
N LEU A 80 -5.06 4.83 -5.53
CA LEU A 80 -3.81 5.57 -5.38
C LEU A 80 -3.26 5.27 -3.99
N GLN A 81 -2.07 4.68 -3.90
CA GLN A 81 -1.57 4.16 -2.63
C GLN A 81 -0.03 4.15 -2.57
N THR A 82 0.48 4.19 -1.34
CA THR A 82 1.92 4.11 -1.05
C THR A 82 2.17 3.49 0.30
N GLY A 83 3.29 2.79 0.43
CA GLY A 83 3.64 2.10 1.65
C GLY A 83 4.92 1.30 1.57
N VAL A 84 5.03 0.32 2.47
CA VAL A 84 6.15 -0.63 2.50
C VAL A 84 5.65 -2.06 2.46
N ASP A 85 6.38 -2.92 1.77
CA ASP A 85 6.19 -4.36 1.80
C ASP A 85 7.28 -5.01 2.66
N TYR A 86 6.87 -5.88 3.58
CA TYR A 86 7.75 -6.83 4.25
C TYR A 86 7.73 -8.15 3.50
N LEU A 87 8.87 -8.53 2.94
CA LEU A 87 9.01 -9.77 2.18
C LEU A 87 10.47 -10.22 2.16
N ASN A 88 10.72 -11.54 2.25
CA ASN A 88 12.06 -12.12 2.11
C ASN A 88 13.12 -11.41 2.98
N ASP A 89 12.79 -11.19 4.26
CA ASP A 89 13.65 -10.52 5.25
C ASP A 89 14.08 -9.08 4.88
N SER A 90 13.34 -8.44 3.98
CA SER A 90 13.59 -7.09 3.49
C SER A 90 12.33 -6.23 3.60
N VAL A 91 12.55 -4.91 3.61
CA VAL A 91 11.49 -3.91 3.55
C VAL A 91 11.61 -3.16 2.22
N TYR A 92 10.52 -3.07 1.49
CA TYR A 92 10.50 -2.46 0.16
C TYR A 92 9.54 -1.27 0.12
N PRO A 93 10.04 -0.03 0.06
CA PRO A 93 9.20 1.15 -0.17
C PRO A 93 8.65 1.19 -1.59
N TRP A 94 7.34 1.38 -1.72
CA TRP A 94 6.65 1.34 -3.01
C TRP A 94 5.52 2.36 -3.10
N TYR A 95 5.14 2.69 -4.32
CA TYR A 95 3.93 3.44 -4.65
C TYR A 95 3.20 2.80 -5.84
N GLU A 96 1.89 3.02 -5.93
CA GLU A 96 1.06 2.38 -6.95
C GLU A 96 -0.16 3.23 -7.31
N TRP A 97 -0.55 3.15 -8.58
CA TRP A 97 -1.88 3.50 -9.05
C TRP A 97 -2.53 2.26 -9.67
N TYR A 98 -3.22 1.48 -8.85
CA TYR A 98 -3.90 0.26 -9.31
C TYR A 98 -4.90 0.63 -10.45
N PRO A 99 -5.01 -0.15 -11.53
CA PRO A 99 -4.47 -1.50 -11.75
C PRO A 99 -3.08 -1.57 -12.40
N ALA A 100 -2.35 -0.46 -12.52
CA ALA A 100 -0.96 -0.53 -12.96
C ALA A 100 -0.11 -1.19 -11.87
N ASP A 101 0.96 -1.88 -12.27
CA ASP A 101 1.87 -2.50 -11.31
C ASP A 101 2.49 -1.46 -10.37
N ALA A 102 2.67 -1.86 -9.11
CA ALA A 102 3.40 -1.08 -8.13
C ALA A 102 4.85 -0.83 -8.59
N ARG A 103 5.43 0.26 -8.08
CA ARG A 103 6.79 0.68 -8.39
C ARG A 103 7.55 0.93 -7.10
N LEU A 104 8.82 0.53 -7.07
CA LEU A 104 9.70 0.93 -5.98
C LEU A 104 10.06 2.41 -6.07
N TYR A 105 10.19 3.03 -4.91
CA TYR A 105 10.91 4.29 -4.82
C TYR A 105 12.40 4.07 -5.14
N ALA A 106 13.00 5.07 -5.81
CA ALA A 106 14.43 5.07 -6.07
C ALA A 106 15.21 5.34 -4.77
N GLN A 107 16.46 4.88 -4.73
CA GLN A 107 17.43 5.26 -3.71
C GLN A 107 17.58 6.80 -3.65
N PRO A 108 17.82 7.40 -2.47
CA PRO A 108 18.35 6.78 -1.25
C PRO A 108 17.31 6.19 -0.30
N LEU A 109 16.00 6.36 -0.54
CA LEU A 109 14.98 5.97 0.42
C LEU A 109 15.09 4.49 0.81
N SER A 110 15.45 4.28 2.08
CA SER A 110 15.51 2.98 2.73
C SER A 110 14.51 2.93 3.89
N ALA A 111 14.11 1.71 4.27
CA ALA A 111 13.26 1.47 5.42
C ALA A 111 13.67 0.16 6.07
N GLN A 112 13.58 0.10 7.39
CA GLN A 112 13.85 -1.11 8.17
C GLN A 112 13.00 -1.13 9.45
N PRO A 113 12.84 -2.29 10.11
CA PRO A 113 12.17 -2.34 11.41
C PRO A 113 12.73 -1.30 12.39
N GLY A 114 11.85 -0.62 13.11
CA GLY A 114 12.16 0.48 14.02
C GLY A 114 12.08 1.88 13.40
N ASP A 115 12.11 2.00 12.07
CA ASP A 115 12.01 3.31 11.41
C ASP A 115 10.60 3.91 11.52
N ARG A 116 10.52 5.24 11.65
CA ARG A 116 9.27 6.00 11.62
C ARG A 116 8.99 6.43 10.19
N ILE A 117 8.07 5.75 9.53
CA ILE A 117 7.72 5.98 8.13
C ILE A 117 6.41 6.75 8.03
N ARG A 118 6.45 7.95 7.46
CA ARG A 118 5.25 8.69 7.07
C ARG A 118 4.92 8.41 5.62
N MET A 119 3.70 7.99 5.37
CA MET A 119 3.16 7.68 4.06
C MET A 119 2.07 8.70 3.76
N SER A 120 2.06 9.25 2.55
CA SER A 120 0.96 10.10 2.10
C SER A 120 0.67 9.98 0.62
N VAL A 121 -0.59 10.15 0.26
CA VAL A 121 -1.04 10.27 -1.12
C VAL A 121 -1.85 11.55 -1.30
N ASN A 122 -1.64 12.23 -2.42
CA ASN A 122 -2.35 13.43 -2.82
C ASN A 122 -2.89 13.26 -4.25
N ALA A 123 -4.21 13.10 -4.39
CA ALA A 123 -4.88 13.08 -5.68
C ALA A 123 -5.09 14.52 -6.18
N THR A 124 -4.30 14.92 -7.18
CA THR A 124 -4.42 16.25 -7.81
C THR A 124 -5.57 16.30 -8.83
N SER A 125 -6.01 15.14 -9.31
CA SER A 125 -7.26 14.95 -10.03
C SER A 125 -7.73 13.49 -9.87
N ALA A 126 -8.87 13.14 -10.47
CA ALA A 126 -9.30 11.75 -10.50
C ALA A 126 -8.37 10.82 -11.31
N THR A 127 -7.39 11.34 -12.06
CA THR A 127 -6.48 10.54 -12.93
C THR A 127 -5.00 10.90 -12.73
N SER A 128 -4.68 11.76 -11.77
CA SER A 128 -3.34 12.21 -11.47
C SER A 128 -3.14 12.44 -9.97
N GLY A 129 -1.92 12.24 -9.49
CA GLY A 129 -1.60 12.41 -8.07
C GLY A 129 -0.13 12.15 -7.75
N VAL A 130 0.20 12.33 -6.49
CA VAL A 130 1.56 12.15 -5.95
C VAL A 130 1.48 11.25 -4.74
N ALA A 131 2.34 10.24 -4.71
CA ALA A 131 2.60 9.40 -3.55
C ALA A 131 3.94 9.81 -2.93
N THR A 132 3.96 10.06 -1.62
CA THR A 132 5.17 10.43 -0.88
C THR A 132 5.41 9.47 0.26
N LEU A 133 6.65 9.04 0.43
CA LEU A 133 7.09 8.24 1.56
C LEU A 133 8.33 8.90 2.18
N GLU A 134 8.23 9.21 3.46
CA GLU A 134 9.25 9.88 4.27
C GLU A 134 9.73 8.91 5.35
N ASN A 135 11.02 8.63 5.41
CA ASN A 135 11.64 8.00 6.55
C ASN A 135 12.06 9.10 7.54
N LEU A 136 11.23 9.32 8.56
CA LEU A 136 11.44 10.35 9.58
C LEU A 136 12.62 10.04 10.51
N THR A 137 13.09 8.78 10.54
CA THR A 137 14.28 8.38 11.30
C THR A 137 15.56 8.82 10.59
N THR A 138 15.64 8.64 9.27
CA THR A 138 16.82 8.99 8.46
C THR A 138 16.76 10.39 7.86
N GLY A 139 15.56 10.98 7.75
CA GLY A 139 15.31 12.23 7.06
C GLY A 139 15.17 12.09 5.54
N GLU A 140 15.15 10.87 5.01
CA GLU A 140 15.01 10.59 3.58
C GLU A 140 13.54 10.71 3.13
N GLU A 141 13.33 11.18 1.90
CA GLU A 141 12.01 11.28 1.29
C GLU A 141 12.10 10.83 -0.18
N ALA A 142 11.07 10.13 -0.66
CA ALA A 142 10.86 9.93 -2.08
C ALA A 142 9.42 10.23 -2.50
N ARG A 143 9.26 10.68 -3.75
CA ARG A 143 7.99 11.05 -4.35
C ARG A 143 7.79 10.32 -5.69
N GLY A 144 6.58 9.81 -5.90
CA GLY A 144 6.13 9.16 -7.12
C GLY A 144 4.99 9.96 -7.72
N GLU A 145 5.25 10.67 -8.81
CA GLU A 145 4.21 11.37 -9.57
C GLU A 145 3.57 10.43 -10.60
N MET A 146 2.25 10.38 -10.62
CA MET A 146 1.47 9.52 -11.51
C MET A 146 0.45 10.36 -12.26
N LYS A 147 0.41 10.22 -13.60
CA LYS A 147 -0.46 10.97 -14.52
C LYS A 147 -1.14 10.03 -15.50
N ASN A 148 -2.27 10.45 -16.05
CA ASN A 148 -3.03 9.71 -17.07
C ASN A 148 -3.41 8.29 -16.63
N GLN A 149 -3.76 8.13 -15.35
CA GLN A 149 -4.06 6.85 -14.74
C GLN A 149 -5.56 6.51 -14.79
N LYS A 150 -5.90 5.29 -14.40
CA LYS A 150 -7.30 4.84 -14.27
C LYS A 150 -8.05 5.74 -13.29
N ARG A 151 -9.26 6.14 -13.66
CA ARG A 151 -10.04 7.13 -12.89
C ARG A 151 -10.41 6.64 -11.49
N LEU A 152 -10.02 7.39 -10.46
CA LEU A 152 -10.48 7.31 -9.08
C LEU A 152 -11.92 7.83 -8.94
N CYS A 153 -12.65 7.32 -7.96
CA CYS A 153 -13.90 7.89 -7.48
C CYS A 153 -13.69 8.93 -6.38
N LEU A 154 -12.54 8.90 -5.70
CA LEU A 154 -12.17 9.78 -4.60
C LEU A 154 -13.13 9.67 -3.41
N ARG A 155 -13.51 8.46 -2.99
CA ARG A 155 -14.52 8.23 -1.94
C ARG A 155 -13.99 7.56 -0.70
N ASP A 156 -12.91 6.80 -0.83
CA ASP A 156 -12.35 6.04 0.28
C ASP A 156 -11.00 6.63 0.70
N ALA A 157 -10.76 6.73 2.01
CA ALA A 157 -9.46 7.01 2.62
C ALA A 157 -9.07 5.81 3.49
N ASN A 158 -7.87 5.25 3.24
CA ASN A 158 -7.47 3.94 3.76
C ASN A 158 -6.18 4.01 4.58
N TRP A 159 -6.11 3.21 5.65
CA TRP A 159 -4.90 2.84 6.38
C TRP A 159 -4.91 1.34 6.61
N ILE A 160 -4.05 0.61 5.88
CA ILE A 160 -4.25 -0.82 5.66
C ILE A 160 -2.98 -1.60 5.96
N VAL A 161 -3.18 -2.72 6.65
CA VAL A 161 -2.33 -3.89 6.65
C VAL A 161 -2.87 -4.86 5.61
N GLU A 162 -2.07 -5.24 4.63
CA GLU A 162 -2.51 -6.14 3.56
C GLU A 162 -1.74 -7.46 3.59
N LEU A 163 -2.49 -8.56 3.43
CA LEU A 163 -1.95 -9.86 3.10
C LEU A 163 -1.53 -9.86 1.62
N LEU A 164 -0.21 -9.86 1.42
CA LEU A 164 0.43 -10.03 0.11
C LEU A 164 0.16 -11.44 -0.45
N PRO A 165 0.30 -11.65 -1.78
CA PRO A 165 0.13 -12.96 -2.41
C PRO A 165 1.33 -13.90 -2.14
N THR A 166 1.58 -14.18 -0.86
CA THR A 166 2.62 -15.05 -0.32
C THR A 166 2.01 -16.31 0.29
N LYS A 167 2.77 -17.11 1.06
CA LYS A 167 2.21 -18.27 1.76
C LYS A 167 1.34 -17.89 2.97
N GLY A 168 1.42 -16.66 3.45
CA GLY A 168 0.64 -16.18 4.58
C GLY A 168 1.10 -14.82 5.13
N LEU A 169 0.35 -14.34 6.12
CA LEU A 169 0.62 -13.07 6.80
C LEU A 169 1.81 -13.27 7.76
N ILE A 170 2.80 -12.39 7.67
CA ILE A 170 3.92 -12.40 8.62
C ILE A 170 3.46 -11.93 9.99
N ASP A 171 4.02 -12.50 11.06
CA ASP A 171 3.78 -12.03 12.42
C ASP A 171 4.47 -10.69 12.63
N PHE A 172 3.70 -9.60 12.48
CA PHE A 172 4.14 -8.23 12.69
C PHE A 172 3.86 -7.72 14.11
N GLY A 173 3.38 -8.59 15.01
CA GLY A 173 2.97 -8.19 16.36
C GLY A 173 1.84 -7.16 16.35
N VAL A 174 2.19 -5.88 16.47
CA VAL A 174 1.25 -4.76 16.45
C VAL A 174 1.79 -3.67 15.53
N VAL A 175 0.95 -3.17 14.64
CA VAL A 175 1.24 -1.98 13.83
C VAL A 175 0.22 -0.89 14.16
N ARG A 176 0.71 0.34 14.28
CA ARG A 176 -0.09 1.53 14.56
C ARG A 176 0.18 2.58 13.50
N PHE A 177 -0.86 2.95 12.76
CA PHE A 177 -0.87 4.18 11.98
C PHE A 177 -1.24 5.33 12.92
N GLU A 178 -0.25 6.12 13.28
CA GLU A 178 -0.36 7.37 14.05
C GLU A 178 -0.63 8.54 13.11
N ALA A 179 -1.13 9.66 13.67
CA ALA A 179 -1.36 10.91 12.94
C ALA A 179 -2.16 10.69 11.64
N VAL A 180 -3.16 9.81 11.71
CA VAL A 180 -4.02 9.48 10.58
C VAL A 180 -4.92 10.65 10.25
N GLU A 181 -4.83 11.09 9.00
CA GLU A 181 -5.62 12.22 8.52
C GLU A 181 -5.95 12.02 7.05
N TRP A 182 -7.15 12.44 6.66
CA TRP A 182 -7.54 12.60 5.27
C TRP A 182 -8.19 13.96 5.06
N HIS A 183 -8.02 14.53 3.86
CA HIS A 183 -8.63 15.80 3.46
C HIS A 183 -9.60 15.58 2.32
N GLY A 184 -10.63 16.41 2.26
CA GLY A 184 -11.57 16.40 1.15
C GLY A 184 -12.60 17.51 1.22
N GLY A 185 -13.72 17.31 0.53
CA GLY A 185 -14.82 18.29 0.47
C GLY A 185 -15.44 18.64 1.83
N GLU A 186 -15.21 17.81 2.85
CA GLU A 186 -15.70 18.01 4.23
C GLU A 186 -14.62 18.55 5.18
N GLY A 187 -13.48 18.99 4.65
CA GLY A 187 -12.31 19.39 5.41
C GLY A 187 -11.42 18.20 5.82
N SER A 188 -10.60 18.41 6.86
CA SER A 188 -9.70 17.38 7.39
C SER A 188 -10.37 16.56 8.48
N LYS A 189 -10.25 15.23 8.41
CA LYS A 189 -10.75 14.31 9.44
C LYS A 189 -9.77 13.15 9.66
N GLY A 190 -9.91 12.47 10.79
CA GLY A 190 -9.17 11.23 11.10
C GLY A 190 -9.96 9.95 10.81
N ALA A 191 -9.52 8.84 11.40
CA ALA A 191 -10.10 7.52 11.19
C ALA A 191 -11.24 7.15 12.16
N SER A 192 -11.63 7.99 13.12
CA SER A 192 -12.60 7.62 14.18
C SER A 192 -13.97 7.14 13.69
N ALA A 193 -14.40 7.56 12.50
CA ALA A 193 -15.67 7.13 11.89
C ALA A 193 -15.46 6.11 10.74
N ALA A 194 -14.25 5.60 10.58
CA ALA A 194 -13.92 4.63 9.55
C ALA A 194 -14.48 3.23 9.88
N ARG A 195 -14.82 2.48 8.83
CA ARG A 195 -15.12 1.05 8.94
C ARG A 195 -13.82 0.29 9.16
N VAL A 196 -13.82 -0.60 10.15
CA VAL A 196 -12.70 -1.49 10.44
C VAL A 196 -12.82 -2.78 9.62
N TYR A 197 -11.69 -3.27 9.14
CA TYR A 197 -11.55 -4.54 8.43
C TYR A 197 -10.50 -5.39 9.14
N ASP A 198 -10.69 -6.71 9.04
CA ASP A 198 -9.71 -7.70 9.47
C ASP A 198 -9.48 -8.68 8.33
N ILE A 199 -8.25 -9.21 8.25
CA ILE A 199 -7.94 -10.35 7.40
C ILE A 199 -8.54 -11.57 8.06
N GLU A 200 -9.47 -12.23 7.37
CA GLU A 200 -10.18 -13.40 7.87
C GLU A 200 -10.25 -14.49 6.79
N LYS A 201 -10.07 -15.74 7.19
CA LYS A 201 -10.28 -16.91 6.33
C LYS A 201 -11.12 -17.94 7.06
N ALA A 202 -12.27 -18.28 6.47
CA ALA A 202 -13.20 -19.29 6.99
C ALA A 202 -13.60 -19.05 8.47
N GLY A 203 -13.94 -17.80 8.83
CA GLY A 203 -14.34 -17.45 10.20
C GLY A 203 -13.20 -17.12 11.15
N ARG A 204 -11.93 -17.40 10.75
CA ARG A 204 -10.76 -17.20 11.60
C ARG A 204 -10.03 -15.94 11.21
N LYS A 205 -9.92 -15.01 12.16
CA LYS A 205 -9.24 -13.74 11.96
C LYS A 205 -7.74 -13.89 12.18
N SER A 206 -6.97 -13.43 11.20
CA SER A 206 -5.52 -13.28 11.27
C SER A 206 -5.09 -11.91 11.80
N THR A 207 -6.03 -10.97 11.91
CA THR A 207 -5.80 -9.64 12.50
C THR A 207 -6.93 -9.22 13.41
N LYS A 208 -6.63 -8.27 14.30
CA LYS A 208 -7.63 -7.54 15.08
C LYS A 208 -7.32 -6.06 15.01
N CYS A 209 -8.12 -5.32 14.24
CA CYS A 209 -7.93 -3.89 14.05
C CYS A 209 -8.94 -3.05 14.84
N SER A 210 -8.60 -1.77 15.02
CA SER A 210 -9.46 -0.74 15.60
C SER A 210 -9.17 0.61 14.95
N ALA A 211 -10.16 1.50 14.96
CA ALA A 211 -10.04 2.85 14.44
C ALA A 211 -10.52 3.86 15.49
N GLY A 212 -9.73 4.91 15.69
CA GLY A 212 -10.00 6.01 16.61
C GLY A 212 -9.13 7.20 16.26
N LYS A 213 -8.40 7.72 17.26
CA LYS A 213 -7.31 8.69 17.01
C LYS A 213 -6.24 8.12 16.08
N ASP A 214 -5.94 6.83 16.25
CA ASP A 214 -5.00 6.05 15.45
C ASP A 214 -5.75 4.87 14.82
N VAL A 215 -5.14 4.23 13.82
CA VAL A 215 -5.55 2.91 13.34
C VAL A 215 -4.56 1.89 13.85
N VAL A 216 -5.03 0.92 14.64
CA VAL A 216 -4.18 -0.09 15.28
C VAL A 216 -4.60 -1.45 14.78
N CYS A 217 -3.64 -2.27 14.35
CA CYS A 217 -3.86 -3.64 13.94
C CYS A 217 -2.90 -4.56 14.68
N GLU A 218 -3.43 -5.62 15.27
CA GLU A 218 -2.67 -6.67 15.93
C GLU A 218 -2.71 -7.92 15.05
N PHE A 219 -1.58 -8.59 14.90
CA PHE A 219 -1.53 -9.94 14.33
C PHE A 219 -2.17 -10.93 15.31
N SER A 220 -2.98 -11.84 14.78
CA SER A 220 -3.65 -12.87 15.56
C SER A 220 -3.34 -14.23 14.96
N GLN A 221 -2.64 -15.09 15.69
CA GLN A 221 -2.38 -16.45 15.21
C GLN A 221 -3.69 -17.24 15.10
N HIS A 222 -4.63 -17.07 16.04
CA HIS A 222 -5.91 -17.78 16.08
C HIS A 222 -6.92 -17.03 16.96
N LEU A 223 -7.99 -16.50 16.35
CA LEU A 223 -9.29 -16.30 17.02
C LEU A 223 -10.24 -17.42 16.58
#